data_AF-A0A934TFB5-F1
#
_entry.id   AF-A0A934TFB5-F1
#
_cell.length_a   1.000
_cell.length_b   1.000
_cell.length_c   1.000
_cell.angle_alpha   90.00
_cell.angle_beta   90.00
_cell.angle_gamma   90.00
#
_symmetry.space_group_name_H-M   'P 1'
#
loop_
_entity.id
_entity.type
_entity.pdbx_description
1 polymer ?
#
loop_
_entity_poly.entity_id
_entity_poly.type
_entity_poly.pdbx_seq_one_letter_code
_entity_poly.pdbx_strand_id
1 'polypeptide(L)'
;MANDTRKLDPVGLSSLPTIEDPSGFWIFGSKSEGDGTLTSGKYLFDKLAEYARNLQLERRIALTMENKEMRMFIGEEMTIYKIDTLNVSSLSIDVESFSKPDNQILNKKVEKGSLVKFSIEYQTTDPTAYLFIYAKAKLEEV
;
A
#
# COMPACT_ATOMS: atom_id res chain seq x y z
N MET A 1 22.54 -1.69 -23.13
CA MET A 1 21.19 -1.18 -23.46
C MET A 1 21.16 0.26 -23.01
N ALA A 2 21.03 1.20 -23.95
CA ALA A 2 21.09 2.63 -23.66
C ALA A 2 19.83 3.06 -22.91
N ASN A 3 20.00 3.88 -21.85
CA ASN A 3 18.89 4.58 -21.22
C ASN A 3 18.30 5.55 -22.25
N ASP A 4 17.17 5.17 -22.83
CA ASP A 4 16.39 6.03 -23.70
C ASP A 4 15.60 7.01 -22.82
N THR A 5 16.31 7.94 -22.19
CA THR A 5 15.70 9.12 -21.58
C THR A 5 15.17 9.96 -22.72
N ARG A 6 13.89 9.74 -23.09
CA ARG A 6 13.14 10.66 -23.95
C ARG A 6 13.37 12.06 -23.39
N LYS A 7 14.14 12.88 -24.10
CA LYS A 7 14.38 14.27 -23.74
C LYS A 7 13.00 14.91 -23.61
N LEU A 8 12.61 15.25 -22.39
CA LEU A 8 11.45 16.11 -22.17
C LEU A 8 11.83 17.46 -22.77
N ASP A 9 11.32 17.77 -23.96
CA ASP A 9 11.53 19.08 -24.56
C ASP A 9 10.94 20.14 -23.63
N PRO A 10 11.77 21.07 -23.11
CA PRO A 10 11.30 22.04 -22.14
C PRO A 10 10.30 22.99 -22.82
N VAL A 11 9.06 22.96 -22.36
CA VAL A 11 8.00 23.88 -22.79
C VAL A 11 8.17 25.20 -22.03
N GLY A 12 8.29 26.31 -22.75
CA GLY A 12 8.43 27.63 -22.14
C GLY A 12 7.17 28.02 -21.37
N LEU A 13 7.32 28.68 -20.21
CA LEU A 13 6.17 29.11 -19.41
C LEU A 13 5.18 30.00 -20.18
N SER A 14 5.68 30.78 -21.15
CA SER A 14 4.90 31.64 -22.05
C SER A 14 4.06 30.87 -23.07
N SER A 15 4.40 29.61 -23.35
CA SER A 15 3.64 28.74 -24.26
C SER A 15 2.58 27.90 -23.56
N LEU A 16 2.46 28.03 -22.23
CA LEU A 16 1.46 27.29 -21.47
C LEU A 16 0.09 28.00 -21.52
N PRO A 17 -1.03 27.26 -21.61
CA PRO A 17 -2.37 27.84 -21.61
C PRO A 17 -2.60 28.78 -20.43
N THR A 18 -3.39 29.83 -20.62
CA THR A 18 -3.78 30.74 -19.53
C THR A 18 -4.70 30.02 -18.54
N ILE A 19 -4.52 30.27 -17.25
CA ILE A 19 -5.45 29.78 -16.22
C ILE A 19 -6.63 30.74 -16.21
N GLU A 20 -7.80 30.27 -16.65
CA GLU A 20 -9.02 31.08 -16.68
C GLU A 20 -9.68 31.22 -15.30
N ASP A 21 -9.51 30.21 -14.43
CA ASP A 21 -9.95 30.23 -13.03
C ASP A 21 -8.77 30.04 -12.07
N PRO A 22 -8.26 31.13 -11.46
CA PRO A 22 -7.10 31.09 -10.56
C PRO A 22 -7.42 30.54 -9.17
N SER A 23 -8.68 30.26 -8.85
CA SER A 23 -9.07 29.74 -7.53
C SER A 23 -8.74 28.25 -7.35
N GLY A 24 -8.50 27.52 -8.44
CA GLY A 24 -8.11 26.11 -8.44
C GLY A 24 -6.65 25.86 -8.04
N PHE A 25 -6.36 24.65 -7.53
CA PHE A 25 -4.98 24.20 -7.34
C PHE A 25 -4.43 23.66 -8.66
N TRP A 26 -3.60 24.45 -9.33
CA TRP A 26 -3.00 24.10 -10.61
C TRP A 26 -1.58 23.58 -10.42
N ILE A 27 -1.27 22.43 -11.05
CA ILE A 27 0.08 21.90 -11.09
C ILE A 27 0.62 21.92 -12.52
N PHE A 28 1.93 22.06 -12.64
CA PHE A 28 2.66 21.91 -13.88
C PHE A 28 3.21 20.48 -13.91
N GLY A 29 2.91 19.73 -14.96
CA GLY A 29 3.35 18.34 -15.05
C GLY A 29 3.32 17.81 -16.48
N SER A 30 3.70 16.54 -16.62
CA SER A 30 3.57 15.78 -17.86
C SER A 30 2.64 14.60 -17.64
N LYS A 31 1.65 14.43 -18.52
CA LYS A 31 0.70 13.31 -18.49
C LYS A 31 1.00 12.35 -19.64
N SER A 32 0.94 11.04 -19.37
CA SER A 32 0.95 10.04 -20.43
C SER A 32 -0.44 9.92 -21.03
N GLU A 33 -0.56 10.09 -22.34
CA GLU A 33 -1.81 9.85 -23.06
C GLU A 33 -1.95 8.36 -23.41
N GLY A 34 -3.14 7.96 -23.86
CA GLY A 34 -3.48 6.56 -24.15
C GLY A 34 -2.65 5.92 -25.28
N ASP A 35 -1.96 6.73 -26.07
CA ASP A 35 -1.02 6.31 -27.12
C ASP A 35 0.45 6.25 -26.65
N GLY A 36 0.70 6.51 -25.36
CA GLY A 36 2.04 6.51 -24.77
C GLY A 36 2.88 7.76 -25.05
N THR A 37 2.28 8.81 -25.62
CA THR A 37 2.90 10.14 -25.73
C THR A 37 2.86 10.87 -24.38
N LEU A 38 3.84 11.73 -24.13
CA LEU A 38 3.92 12.56 -22.94
C LEU A 38 3.60 14.01 -23.31
N THR A 39 2.50 14.53 -22.77
CA THR A 39 2.10 15.93 -22.98
C THR A 39 2.41 16.73 -21.71
N SER A 40 3.11 17.85 -21.84
CA SER A 40 3.40 18.74 -20.71
C SER A 40 2.44 19.94 -20.70
N GLY A 41 1.93 20.31 -19.54
CA GLY A 41 0.92 21.36 -19.43
C GLY A 41 0.58 21.77 -18.01
N LYS A 42 -0.39 22.69 -17.91
CA LYS A 42 -1.04 23.06 -16.65
C LYS A 42 -2.27 22.18 -16.47
N TYR A 43 -2.35 21.50 -15.35
CA TYR A 43 -3.47 20.63 -15.01
C TYR A 43 -4.14 21.15 -13.76
N LEU A 44 -5.46 21.37 -13.85
CA LEU A 44 -6.28 21.64 -12.68
C LEU A 44 -6.39 20.35 -11.88
N PHE A 45 -5.98 20.38 -10.62
CA PHE A 45 -6.11 19.25 -9.71
C PHE A 45 -7.48 19.32 -9.00
N ASP A 46 -8.55 19.26 -9.79
CA ASP A 46 -9.96 19.35 -9.36
C ASP A 46 -10.37 18.21 -8.42
N LYS A 47 -9.77 17.05 -8.62
CA LYS A 47 -10.04 15.81 -7.91
C LYS A 47 -9.05 15.53 -6.78
N LEU A 48 -8.32 16.52 -6.26
CA LEU A 48 -7.35 16.32 -5.16
C LEU A 48 -7.96 15.54 -4.00
N ALA A 49 -9.18 15.90 -3.60
CA ALA A 49 -9.89 15.22 -2.53
C ALA A 49 -10.26 13.77 -2.89
N GLU A 50 -10.60 13.48 -4.16
CA GLU A 50 -10.86 12.12 -4.66
C GLU A 50 -9.56 11.30 -4.72
N TYR A 51 -8.46 11.89 -5.18
CA TYR A 51 -7.15 11.24 -5.21
C TYR A 51 -6.58 10.99 -3.82
N ALA A 52 -6.75 11.94 -2.90
CA ALA A 52 -6.40 11.77 -1.50
C ALA A 52 -7.25 10.68 -0.83
N ARG A 53 -8.54 10.56 -1.17
CA ARG A 53 -9.42 9.46 -0.73
C ARG A 53 -8.95 8.10 -1.23
N ASN A 54 -8.36 8.05 -2.42
CA ASN A 54 -7.83 6.82 -3.02
C ASN A 54 -6.43 6.44 -2.50
N LEU A 55 -5.80 7.25 -1.65
CA LEU A 55 -4.54 6.89 -1.02
C LEU A 55 -4.77 5.73 -0.04
N GLN A 56 -4.28 4.55 -0.42
CA GLN A 56 -4.15 3.43 0.49
C GLN A 56 -3.02 3.73 1.48
N LEU A 57 -3.35 3.80 2.76
CA LEU A 57 -2.36 3.99 3.81
C LEU A 57 -1.74 2.63 4.13
N GLU A 58 -0.43 2.54 3.96
CA GLU A 58 0.31 1.35 4.38
C GLU A 58 0.40 1.32 5.91
N ARG A 59 0.03 0.18 6.50
CA ARG A 59 0.22 -0.15 7.90
C ARG A 59 1.35 -1.19 8.01
N ARG A 60 2.22 -0.99 9.00
CA ARG A 60 3.29 -1.92 9.35
C ARG A 60 3.12 -2.32 10.80
N ILE A 61 2.95 -3.60 11.05
CA ILE A 61 2.65 -4.14 12.39
C ILE A 61 3.70 -5.18 12.73
N ALA A 62 4.43 -4.97 13.83
CA ALA A 62 5.39 -5.93 14.35
C ALA A 62 4.77 -6.65 15.56
N LEU A 63 4.78 -7.97 15.54
CA LEU A 63 4.28 -8.82 16.62
C LEU A 63 5.40 -9.74 17.10
N THR A 64 5.56 -9.82 18.42
CA THR A 64 6.39 -10.82 19.08
C THR A 64 5.47 -11.85 19.72
N MET A 65 5.69 -13.12 19.40
CA MET A 65 4.85 -14.24 19.83
C MET A 65 5.65 -15.18 20.72
N GLU A 66 5.31 -15.21 22.01
CA GLU A 66 5.82 -16.19 22.98
C GLU A 66 4.91 -17.42 23.10
N ASN A 67 3.70 -17.34 22.54
CA ASN A 67 2.74 -18.43 22.45
C ASN A 67 2.41 -18.70 20.98
N LYS A 68 2.01 -19.93 20.67
CA LYS A 68 1.59 -20.32 19.32
C LYS A 68 0.38 -19.57 18.78
N GLU A 69 -0.40 -18.94 19.64
CA GLU A 69 -1.61 -18.22 19.23
C GLU A 69 -1.64 -16.82 19.85
N MET A 70 -2.09 -15.86 19.06
CA MET A 70 -2.45 -14.54 19.54
C MET A 70 -3.68 -14.01 18.82
N ARG A 71 -4.36 -13.06 19.45
CA ARG A 71 -5.50 -12.36 18.86
C ARG A 71 -5.18 -10.87 18.80
N MET A 72 -5.52 -10.23 17.69
CA MET A 72 -5.37 -8.80 17.49
C MET A 72 -6.71 -8.21 17.05
N PHE A 73 -7.14 -7.16 17.75
CA PHE A 73 -8.32 -6.40 17.34
C PHE A 73 -7.93 -5.41 16.24
N ILE A 74 -8.70 -5.40 15.16
CA ILE A 74 -8.48 -4.55 14.00
C ILE A 74 -9.62 -3.54 13.89
N GLY A 75 -9.30 -2.27 14.14
CA GLY A 75 -10.30 -1.19 14.22
C GLY A 75 -10.75 -0.60 12.89
N GLU A 76 -10.02 -0.85 11.81
CA GLU A 76 -10.26 -0.32 10.45
C GLU A 76 -10.16 -1.46 9.42
N GLU A 77 -10.94 -1.39 8.34
CA GLU A 77 -10.81 -2.37 7.25
C GLU A 77 -9.41 -2.30 6.61
N MET A 78 -8.78 -3.46 6.42
CA MET A 78 -7.46 -3.53 5.78
C MET A 78 -7.26 -4.83 5.00
N THR A 79 -6.29 -4.80 4.09
CA THR A 79 -5.84 -6.00 3.37
C THR A 79 -4.39 -6.29 3.71
N ILE A 80 -4.13 -7.42 4.35
CA ILE A 80 -2.77 -7.93 4.57
C ILE A 80 -2.27 -8.48 3.25
N TYR A 81 -1.20 -7.88 2.72
CA TYR A 81 -0.68 -8.22 1.41
C TYR A 81 0.70 -8.87 1.43
N LYS A 82 1.39 -8.81 2.58
CA LYS A 82 2.69 -9.43 2.78
C LYS A 82 2.95 -9.66 4.27
N ILE A 83 3.65 -10.72 4.61
CA ILE A 83 4.21 -10.94 5.95
C ILE A 83 5.68 -11.37 5.82
N ASP A 84 6.54 -10.80 6.65
CA ASP A 84 7.89 -11.31 6.90
C ASP A 84 7.92 -11.99 8.28
N THR A 85 8.68 -13.07 8.43
CA THR A 85 8.65 -13.87 9.67
C THR A 85 10.04 -14.30 10.12
N LEU A 86 10.24 -14.43 11.44
CA LEU A 86 11.42 -15.04 12.02
C LEU A 86 11.00 -16.13 13.01
N ASN A 87 11.64 -17.30 12.91
CA ASN A 87 11.34 -18.50 13.70
C ASN A 87 9.91 -19.05 13.52
N VAL A 88 9.34 -18.94 12.31
CA VAL A 88 7.99 -19.42 11.98
C VAL A 88 8.06 -20.38 10.80
N SER A 89 7.58 -21.62 10.99
CA SER A 89 7.51 -22.63 9.92
C SER A 89 6.20 -22.55 9.13
N SER A 90 5.09 -22.31 9.83
CA SER A 90 3.79 -22.04 9.24
C SER A 90 3.02 -20.99 10.02
N LEU A 91 2.19 -20.22 9.32
CA LEU A 91 1.31 -19.21 9.87
C LEU A 91 -0.11 -19.49 9.44
N SER A 92 -1.07 -19.34 10.34
CA SER A 92 -2.49 -19.28 10.04
C SER A 92 -3.06 -17.93 10.46
N ILE A 93 -3.84 -17.32 9.56
CA ILE A 93 -4.60 -16.10 9.82
C ILE A 93 -6.08 -16.50 9.75
N ASP A 94 -6.72 -16.55 10.90
CA ASP A 94 -8.02 -17.17 11.12
C ASP A 94 -8.05 -18.64 10.64
N VAL A 95 -8.75 -18.92 9.53
CA VAL A 95 -8.89 -20.26 8.95
C VAL A 95 -7.92 -20.53 7.79
N GLU A 96 -7.25 -19.49 7.28
CA GLU A 96 -6.31 -19.63 6.17
C GLU A 96 -4.92 -19.95 6.70
N SER A 97 -4.25 -20.91 6.06
CA SER A 97 -2.92 -21.37 6.48
C SER A 97 -1.89 -21.19 5.37
N PHE A 98 -0.70 -20.78 5.76
CA PHE A 98 0.41 -20.40 4.91
C PHE A 98 1.68 -21.16 5.36
N SER A 99 2.19 -22.03 4.51
CA SER A 99 3.47 -22.72 4.73
C SER A 99 4.61 -21.86 4.21
N LYS A 100 5.69 -21.69 5.00
CA LYS A 100 6.81 -20.79 4.69
C LYS A 100 6.34 -19.37 4.38
N PRO A 101 5.72 -18.69 5.37
CA PRO A 101 5.05 -17.42 5.15
C PRO A 101 6.00 -16.26 4.82
N ASP A 102 7.32 -16.43 5.03
CA ASP A 102 8.30 -15.37 4.85
C ASP A 102 8.36 -14.85 3.41
N ASN A 103 8.21 -13.52 3.26
CA ASN A 103 8.16 -12.81 2.00
C ASN A 103 7.07 -13.30 1.02
N GLN A 104 6.03 -13.98 1.52
CA GLN A 104 4.91 -14.41 0.69
C GLN A 104 3.96 -13.25 0.42
N ILE A 105 3.53 -13.10 -0.84
CA ILE A 105 2.44 -12.18 -1.19
C ILE A 105 1.13 -12.83 -0.74
N LEU A 106 0.40 -12.11 0.11
CA LEU A 106 -0.91 -12.47 0.61
C LEU A 106 -1.98 -11.57 -0.02
N ASN A 107 -3.24 -11.96 0.11
CA ASN A 107 -4.38 -11.09 -0.21
C ASN A 107 -5.51 -11.34 0.79
N LYS A 108 -5.18 -11.21 2.08
CA LYS A 108 -6.11 -11.48 3.18
C LYS A 108 -6.85 -10.20 3.55
N LYS A 109 -8.13 -10.13 3.19
CA LYS A 109 -9.02 -9.06 3.63
C LYS A 109 -9.39 -9.27 5.10
N VAL A 110 -9.32 -8.18 5.87
CA VAL A 110 -9.67 -8.11 7.28
C VAL A 110 -10.72 -7.01 7.44
N GLU A 111 -11.90 -7.39 7.92
CA GLU A 111 -13.03 -6.48 8.09
C GLU A 111 -12.82 -5.56 9.31
N LYS A 112 -13.43 -4.37 9.26
CA LYS A 112 -13.46 -3.42 10.38
C LYS A 112 -14.06 -4.07 11.62
N GLY A 113 -13.43 -3.86 12.78
CA GLY A 113 -13.93 -4.33 14.07
C GLY A 113 -13.76 -5.84 14.28
N SER A 114 -12.96 -6.50 13.46
CA SER A 114 -12.70 -7.94 13.58
C SER A 114 -11.62 -8.24 14.61
N LEU A 115 -11.76 -9.40 15.26
CA LEU A 115 -10.73 -9.98 16.12
C LEU A 115 -10.02 -11.08 15.34
N VAL A 116 -8.85 -10.77 14.79
CA VAL A 116 -8.08 -11.69 13.95
C VAL A 116 -7.24 -12.60 14.81
N LYS A 117 -7.28 -13.91 14.55
CA LYS A 117 -6.43 -14.90 15.21
C LYS A 117 -5.20 -15.18 14.34
N PHE A 118 -4.01 -15.01 14.91
CA PHE A 118 -2.75 -15.47 14.32
C PHE A 118 -2.31 -16.72 15.07
N SER A 119 -2.06 -17.80 14.33
CA SER A 119 -1.54 -19.05 14.88
C SER A 119 -0.25 -19.42 14.16
N ILE A 120 0.78 -19.84 14.88
CA ILE A 120 2.09 -20.17 14.32
C ILE A 120 2.52 -21.57 14.73
N GLU A 121 3.35 -22.17 13.88
CA GLU A 121 4.24 -23.25 14.30
C GLU A 121 5.68 -22.71 14.29
N TYR A 122 6.43 -23.03 15.33
CA TYR A 122 7.82 -22.60 15.43
C TYR A 122 8.68 -23.35 14.40
N GLN A 123 9.71 -22.68 13.90
CA GLN A 123 10.70 -23.32 13.03
C GLN A 123 11.81 -24.02 13.83
N THR A 124 12.12 -23.48 15.02
CA THR A 124 13.16 -23.98 15.92
C THR A 124 12.57 -24.25 17.31
N THR A 125 13.41 -24.68 18.26
CA THR A 125 13.02 -24.87 19.66
C THR A 125 12.96 -23.56 20.46
N ASP A 126 13.38 -22.44 19.88
CA ASP A 126 13.23 -21.12 20.51
C ASP A 126 11.73 -20.80 20.66
N PRO A 127 11.25 -20.48 21.88
CA PRO A 127 9.83 -20.18 22.13
C PRO A 127 9.38 -18.82 21.59
N THR A 128 10.29 -17.98 21.09
CA THR A 128 9.96 -16.65 20.58
C THR A 128 9.95 -16.61 19.06
N ALA A 129 8.85 -16.13 18.49
CA ALA A 129 8.70 -15.89 17.06
C ALA A 129 8.32 -14.44 16.76
N TYR A 130 8.61 -14.00 15.54
CA TYR A 130 8.31 -12.65 15.09
C TYR A 130 7.52 -12.66 13.80
N LEU A 131 6.48 -11.82 13.74
CA LEU A 131 5.72 -11.52 12.54
C LEU A 131 5.83 -10.03 12.24
N PHE A 132 6.12 -9.69 10.99
CA PHE A 132 6.08 -8.33 10.49
C PHE A 132 5.07 -8.25 9.34
N ILE A 133 3.94 -7.61 9.61
CA ILE A 133 2.77 -7.60 8.74
C ILE A 133 2.72 -6.30 7.96
N TYR A 134 2.56 -6.41 6.64
CA TYR A 134 2.29 -5.31 5.75
C TYR A 134 0.82 -5.36 5.32
N ALA A 135 0.10 -4.29 5.61
CA ALA A 135 -1.30 -4.16 5.25
C ALA A 135 -1.58 -2.81 4.58
N LYS A 136 -2.62 -2.77 3.76
CA LYS A 136 -3.15 -1.52 3.21
C LYS A 136 -4.52 -1.26 3.80
N ALA A 137 -4.69 -0.10 4.42
CA ALA A 137 -5.97 0.40 4.89
C ALA A 137 -6.49 1.45 3.90
N LYS A 138 -7.82 1.51 3.74
CA LYS A 138 -8.47 2.63 3.06
C LYS A 138 -8.93 3.64 4.10
N LEU A 139 -8.86 4.93 3.77
CA LEU A 139 -9.55 5.94 4.55
C LEU A 139 -11.06 5.67 4.48
N GLU A 140 -11.67 5.37 5.62
CA GLU A 140 -13.13 5.26 5.71
C GLU A 140 -13.78 6.63 5.56
N GLU A 141 -14.92 6.68 4.87
CA GLU A 141 -15.75 7.87 4.76
C GLU A 141 -16.35 8.20 6.15
N VAL A 142 -16.24 9.47 6.57
CA VAL A 142 -16.92 10.01 7.75
C VAL A 142 -18.28 10.56 7.34
#